data_AF-Q9HFG7-F1
#
_entry.id   AF-Q9HFG7-F1
#
_cell.length_a   1.000
_cell.length_b   1.000
_cell.length_c   1.000
_cell.angle_alpha   90.00
_cell.angle_beta   90.00
_cell.angle_gamma   90.00
#
_symmetry.space_group_name_H-M   'P 1'
#
loop_
_entity.id
_entity.type
_entity.pdbx_description
1 polymer ?
#
loop_
_entity_poly.entity_id
_entity_poly.type
_entity_poly.pdbx_seq_one_letter_code
_entity_poly.pdbx_strand_id
1 'polypeptide(L)'
;GLINVRVPLPFNVAKFVTHVPSTTKQIVTIGQTLDGSSPSFLRSQVSAALFYHGRKSICVSEYIYQPNFIWSPSAVKSIVSSFIPNLTFDTDSSSSEGFIYWASDKSANIDVASKLVKALSLEDGKYVSLRTKFDNLANAGTFQAQFVTSGEQVTTSNIDITKLAIVENISLLKHLDVVTTVEEQGSIALISQTTTKDLDLDSVESYVKKLGIPESFLISVAK
;
A
#
# COMPACT_ATOMS: atom_id res chain seq x y z
N GLY A 1 -21.15 4.45 -1.09
CA GLY A 1 -21.39 3.50 0.01
C GLY A 1 -20.60 2.23 -0.23
N LEU A 2 -20.34 1.45 0.82
CA LEU A 2 -19.57 0.20 0.76
C LEU A 2 -20.39 -0.95 1.37
N ILE A 3 -20.41 -2.11 0.71
CA ILE A 3 -21.01 -3.34 1.24
C ILE A 3 -19.90 -4.39 1.38
N ASN A 4 -19.63 -4.81 2.61
CA ASN A 4 -18.66 -5.87 2.89
C ASN A 4 -19.36 -7.24 2.96
N VAL A 5 -19.03 -8.13 2.02
CA VAL A 5 -19.57 -9.49 1.95
C VAL A 5 -18.70 -10.42 2.79
N ARG A 6 -19.12 -10.67 4.04
CA ARG A 6 -18.38 -11.52 4.98
C ARG A 6 -18.60 -13.03 4.78
N VAL A 7 -19.75 -13.42 4.23
CA VAL A 7 -20.10 -14.82 3.95
C VAL A 7 -20.38 -14.93 2.46
N PRO A 8 -19.37 -15.29 1.65
CA PRO A 8 -19.54 -15.39 0.20
C PRO A 8 -20.30 -16.67 -0.20
N LEU A 9 -20.18 -17.73 0.60
CA LEU A 9 -20.81 -19.02 0.36
C LEU A 9 -21.33 -19.63 1.68
N PRO A 10 -22.62 -20.00 1.77
CA PRO A 10 -23.69 -19.70 0.81
C PRO A 10 -24.02 -18.19 0.77
N PHE A 11 -24.20 -17.62 -0.42
CA PHE A 11 -24.51 -16.20 -0.59
C PHE A 11 -25.96 -15.91 -0.15
N ASN A 12 -26.14 -15.08 0.88
CA ASN A 12 -27.47 -14.73 1.38
C ASN A 12 -28.07 -13.58 0.56
N VAL A 13 -28.82 -13.95 -0.48
CA VAL A 13 -29.48 -13.03 -1.42
C VAL A 13 -30.39 -12.03 -0.71
N ALA A 14 -31.28 -12.50 0.17
CA ALA A 14 -32.24 -11.63 0.85
C ALA A 14 -31.54 -10.59 1.73
N LYS A 15 -30.52 -11.01 2.51
CA LYS A 15 -29.73 -10.12 3.36
C LYS A 15 -28.90 -9.13 2.55
N PHE A 16 -28.36 -9.54 1.39
CA PHE A 16 -27.64 -8.61 0.53
C PHE A 16 -28.55 -7.47 0.06
N VAL A 17 -29.75 -7.80 -0.45
CA VAL A 17 -30.66 -6.80 -1.03
C VAL A 17 -31.20 -5.81 0.02
N THR A 18 -31.39 -6.24 1.27
CA THR A 18 -31.79 -5.32 2.36
C THR A 18 -30.72 -4.28 2.68
N HIS A 19 -29.44 -4.59 2.43
CA HIS A 19 -28.34 -3.66 2.62
C HIS A 19 -28.07 -2.75 1.42
N VAL A 20 -28.71 -3.00 0.27
CA VAL A 20 -28.59 -2.12 -0.89
C VAL A 20 -29.62 -0.97 -0.73
N PRO A 21 -29.19 0.30 -0.66
CA PRO A 21 -30.12 1.44 -0.63
C PRO A 21 -31.04 1.49 -1.85
N SER A 22 -32.23 2.07 -1.68
CA SER A 22 -33.17 2.29 -2.80
C SER A 22 -32.66 3.29 -3.83
N THR A 23 -31.77 4.20 -3.43
CA THR A 23 -31.16 5.24 -4.27
C THR A 23 -29.98 4.74 -5.11
N THR A 24 -29.57 3.47 -4.96
CA THR A 24 -28.43 2.90 -5.68
C THR A 24 -28.70 2.82 -7.18
N LYS A 25 -27.80 3.38 -7.99
CA LYS A 25 -27.84 3.32 -9.46
C LYS A 25 -26.83 2.33 -10.06
N GLN A 26 -25.70 2.16 -9.38
CA GLN A 26 -24.61 1.29 -9.83
C GLN A 26 -23.98 0.58 -8.63
N ILE A 27 -23.62 -0.68 -8.83
CA ILE A 27 -22.83 -1.48 -7.90
C ILE A 27 -21.60 -1.97 -8.66
N VAL A 28 -20.42 -1.73 -8.09
CA VAL A 28 -19.16 -2.27 -8.59
C VAL A 28 -18.75 -3.39 -7.66
N THR A 29 -18.65 -4.62 -8.18
CA THR A 29 -18.11 -5.75 -7.43
C THR A 29 -16.60 -5.80 -7.58
N ILE A 30 -15.89 -6.09 -6.48
CA ILE A 30 -14.44 -6.26 -6.48
C ILE A 30 -14.16 -7.77 -6.42
N GLY A 31 -13.62 -8.33 -7.50
CA GLY A 31 -13.39 -9.76 -7.66
C GLY A 31 -11.93 -10.10 -7.91
N GLN A 32 -11.42 -11.12 -7.23
CA GLN A 32 -10.08 -11.65 -7.50
C GLN A 32 -10.17 -12.83 -8.47
N THR A 33 -9.40 -12.80 -9.56
CA THR A 33 -9.22 -13.98 -10.43
C THR A 33 -7.75 -14.21 -10.76
N LEU A 34 -7.40 -15.47 -11.05
CA LEU A 34 -6.01 -15.83 -11.37
C LEU A 34 -5.52 -15.21 -12.68
N ASP A 35 -6.41 -15.08 -13.67
CA ASP A 35 -6.11 -14.54 -14.99
C ASP A 35 -6.30 -13.01 -15.09
N GLY A 36 -6.97 -12.39 -14.11
CA GLY A 36 -7.33 -10.97 -14.12
C GLY A 36 -8.40 -10.59 -15.15
N SER A 37 -9.05 -11.56 -15.81
CA SER A 37 -9.98 -11.30 -16.93
C SER A 37 -11.31 -12.04 -16.81
N SER A 38 -11.32 -13.21 -16.16
CA SER A 38 -12.55 -13.98 -15.97
C SER A 38 -13.51 -13.29 -14.99
N PRO A 39 -14.83 -13.26 -15.24
CA PRO A 39 -15.79 -12.72 -14.29
C PRO A 39 -15.75 -13.46 -12.96
N SER A 40 -15.84 -12.72 -11.84
CA SER A 40 -15.85 -13.37 -10.52
C SER A 40 -17.22 -13.97 -10.19
N PHE A 41 -17.20 -14.98 -9.33
CA PHE A 41 -18.43 -15.58 -8.79
C PHE A 41 -19.29 -14.56 -8.02
N LEU A 42 -18.69 -13.54 -7.41
CA LEU A 42 -19.42 -12.53 -6.65
C LEU A 42 -20.31 -11.67 -7.56
N ARG A 43 -19.83 -11.31 -8.76
CA ARG A 43 -20.61 -10.54 -9.74
C ARG A 43 -21.89 -11.27 -10.13
N SER A 44 -21.79 -12.57 -10.41
CA SER A 44 -22.95 -13.36 -10.82
C SER A 44 -23.99 -13.47 -9.69
N GLN A 45 -23.54 -13.69 -8.45
CA GLN A 45 -24.42 -13.73 -7.28
C GLN A 45 -25.13 -12.40 -7.02
N VAL A 46 -24.40 -11.28 -7.09
CA VAL A 46 -24.99 -9.93 -6.92
C VAL A 46 -26.01 -9.64 -8.02
N SER A 47 -25.67 -9.95 -9.27
CA SER A 47 -26.57 -9.73 -10.41
C SER A 47 -27.86 -10.55 -10.27
N ALA A 48 -27.73 -11.83 -9.91
CA ALA A 48 -28.87 -12.71 -9.67
C ALA A 48 -29.73 -12.22 -8.50
N ALA A 49 -29.11 -11.81 -7.39
CA ALA A 49 -29.81 -11.28 -6.22
C ALA A 49 -30.67 -10.06 -6.55
N LEU A 50 -30.12 -9.09 -7.29
CA LEU A 50 -30.85 -7.90 -7.71
C LEU A 50 -32.00 -8.25 -8.68
N PHE A 51 -31.74 -9.18 -9.61
CA PHE A 51 -32.74 -9.62 -10.58
C PHE A 51 -33.94 -10.28 -9.89
N TYR A 52 -33.71 -11.24 -8.99
CA TYR A 52 -34.78 -11.95 -8.29
C TYR A 52 -35.60 -11.06 -7.36
N HIS A 53 -35.02 -9.96 -6.86
CA HIS A 53 -35.71 -8.96 -6.05
C HIS A 53 -36.25 -7.76 -6.86
N GLY A 54 -36.32 -7.86 -8.19
CA GLY A 54 -36.94 -6.85 -9.05
C GLY A 54 -36.14 -5.55 -9.21
N ARG A 55 -34.90 -5.48 -8.73
CA ARG A 55 -34.04 -4.29 -8.81
C ARG A 55 -33.26 -4.20 -10.11
N LYS A 56 -33.98 -4.22 -11.23
CA LYS A 56 -33.41 -4.33 -12.59
C LYS A 56 -32.75 -3.04 -13.12
N SER A 57 -33.03 -1.90 -12.49
CA SER A 57 -32.47 -0.60 -12.89
C SER A 57 -31.04 -0.35 -12.41
N ILE A 58 -30.50 -1.23 -11.55
CA ILE A 58 -29.16 -1.08 -10.98
C ILE A 58 -28.15 -1.69 -11.93
N CYS A 59 -27.18 -0.90 -12.39
CA CYS A 59 -26.07 -1.39 -13.20
C CYS A 59 -25.07 -2.15 -12.32
N VAL A 60 -24.71 -3.38 -12.72
CA VAL A 60 -23.66 -4.16 -12.03
C VAL A 60 -22.41 -4.18 -12.89
N SER A 61 -21.36 -3.52 -12.40
CA SER A 61 -20.02 -3.51 -12.98
C SER A 61 -19.07 -4.31 -12.09
N GLU A 62 -17.88 -4.61 -12.60
CA GLU A 62 -16.89 -5.38 -11.86
C GLU A 62 -15.50 -4.81 -12.09
N TYR A 63 -14.72 -4.77 -11.02
CA TYR A 63 -13.28 -4.59 -11.06
C TYR A 63 -12.62 -5.92 -10.73
N ILE A 64 -11.77 -6.40 -11.64
CA ILE A 64 -11.07 -7.68 -11.50
C ILE A 64 -9.60 -7.38 -11.18
N TYR A 65 -9.07 -8.05 -10.16
CA TYR A 65 -7.66 -7.95 -9.79
C TYR A 65 -7.01 -9.33 -9.68
N GLN A 66 -5.71 -9.38 -9.97
CA GLN A 66 -4.91 -10.59 -9.82
C GLN A 66 -4.39 -10.75 -8.38
N PRO A 67 -3.98 -11.96 -7.96
CA PRO A 67 -3.44 -12.18 -6.60
C PRO A 67 -2.20 -11.36 -6.25
N ASN A 68 -1.42 -10.94 -7.25
CA ASN A 68 -0.24 -10.10 -7.10
C ASN A 68 -0.55 -8.59 -7.05
N PHE A 69 -1.82 -8.20 -7.17
CA PHE A 69 -2.22 -6.79 -7.14
C PHE A 69 -1.95 -6.17 -5.76
N ILE A 70 -1.33 -4.99 -5.75
CA ILE A 70 -0.96 -4.29 -4.53
C ILE A 70 -2.07 -3.30 -4.17
N TRP A 71 -2.81 -3.60 -3.11
CA TRP A 71 -3.84 -2.72 -2.57
C TRP A 71 -3.23 -1.56 -1.78
N SER A 72 -3.49 -0.33 -2.20
CA SER A 72 -3.09 0.89 -1.52
C SER A 72 -4.18 1.97 -1.65
N PRO A 73 -4.17 3.04 -0.82
CA PRO A 73 -5.10 4.15 -0.94
C PRO A 73 -5.16 4.74 -2.36
N SER A 74 -4.01 4.94 -3.02
CA SER A 74 -3.93 5.46 -4.39
C SER A 74 -4.54 4.49 -5.40
N ALA A 75 -4.31 3.17 -5.25
CA ALA A 75 -4.90 2.15 -6.09
C ALA A 75 -6.44 2.15 -5.95
N VAL A 76 -6.95 2.21 -4.72
CA VAL A 76 -8.40 2.30 -4.46
C VAL A 76 -8.98 3.57 -5.07
N LYS A 77 -8.31 4.72 -4.91
CA LYS A 77 -8.71 6.00 -5.51
C LYS A 77 -8.82 5.87 -7.04
N SER A 78 -7.79 5.33 -7.68
CA SER A 78 -7.74 5.12 -9.13
C SER A 78 -8.88 4.21 -9.61
N ILE A 79 -9.09 3.08 -8.93
CA ILE A 79 -10.16 2.13 -9.26
C ILE A 79 -11.52 2.82 -9.17
N VAL A 80 -11.81 3.47 -8.06
CA VAL A 80 -13.13 4.08 -7.84
C VAL A 80 -13.36 5.24 -8.83
N SER A 81 -12.34 6.06 -9.11
CA SER A 81 -12.41 7.11 -10.13
C SER A 81 -12.69 6.55 -11.53
N SER A 82 -12.24 5.34 -11.85
CA SER A 82 -12.54 4.72 -13.16
C SER A 82 -14.03 4.41 -13.37
N PHE A 83 -14.78 4.21 -12.29
CA PHE A 83 -16.24 4.00 -12.34
C PHE A 83 -17.03 5.27 -12.07
N ILE A 84 -16.48 6.20 -11.29
CA ILE A 84 -17.12 7.46 -10.91
C ILE A 84 -16.12 8.61 -11.11
N PRO A 85 -15.98 9.14 -12.34
CA PRO A 85 -14.94 10.12 -12.68
C PRO A 85 -14.99 11.43 -11.88
N ASN A 86 -16.19 11.81 -11.42
CA ASN A 86 -16.42 13.06 -10.69
C ASN A 86 -16.39 12.87 -9.16
N LEU A 87 -15.95 11.72 -8.66
CA LEU A 87 -15.83 11.50 -7.23
C LEU A 87 -14.59 12.22 -6.71
N THR A 88 -14.79 13.30 -5.97
CA THR A 88 -13.74 13.93 -5.18
C THR A 88 -13.51 13.10 -3.92
N PHE A 89 -12.27 12.71 -3.71
CA PHE A 89 -11.83 12.16 -2.43
C PHE A 89 -11.35 13.34 -1.61
N ASP A 90 -11.86 13.48 -0.39
CA ASP A 90 -11.21 14.34 0.59
C ASP A 90 -9.81 13.76 0.82
N THR A 91 -8.82 14.36 0.17
CA THR A 91 -7.45 14.31 0.62
C THR A 91 -7.40 15.06 1.95
N ASP A 92 -6.72 14.48 2.93
CA ASP A 92 -6.39 15.07 4.23
C ASP A 92 -7.39 14.80 5.36
N SER A 93 -7.30 13.62 5.96
CA SER A 93 -7.70 13.46 7.36
C SER A 93 -7.00 12.34 8.12
N SER A 94 -5.89 11.81 7.64
CA SER A 94 -5.05 10.96 8.50
C SER A 94 -3.81 11.75 8.85
N SER A 95 -3.81 12.35 10.04
CA SER A 95 -2.63 12.83 10.76
C SER A 95 -1.65 11.71 11.10
N SER A 96 -1.68 10.61 10.33
CA SER A 96 -0.91 9.42 10.58
C SER A 96 0.42 9.54 9.88
N GLU A 97 1.49 9.52 10.65
CA GLU A 97 2.84 9.52 10.12
C GLU A 97 3.17 8.09 9.67
N GLY A 98 3.20 7.90 8.36
CA GLY A 98 3.67 6.65 7.75
C GLY A 98 5.19 6.59 7.72
N PHE A 99 5.72 5.37 7.77
CA PHE A 99 7.14 5.08 7.66
C PHE A 99 7.32 3.80 6.84
N ILE A 100 8.38 3.77 6.02
CA ILE A 100 8.75 2.59 5.23
C ILE A 100 10.21 2.23 5.54
N TYR A 101 10.44 0.97 5.85
CA TYR A 101 11.77 0.40 6.06
C TYR A 101 12.04 -0.69 5.03
N TRP A 102 13.15 -0.55 4.31
CA TRP A 102 13.60 -1.44 3.26
C TRP A 102 14.88 -2.15 3.68
N ALA A 103 14.88 -3.48 3.63
CA ALA A 103 16.03 -4.31 3.94
C ALA A 103 16.12 -5.53 3.01
N SER A 104 17.24 -6.24 3.07
CA SER A 104 17.29 -7.60 2.53
C SER A 104 16.50 -8.54 3.44
N ASP A 105 15.87 -9.56 2.87
CA ASP A 105 15.21 -10.65 3.60
C ASP A 105 16.13 -11.43 4.54
N LYS A 106 17.46 -11.38 4.30
CA LYS A 106 18.51 -11.99 5.12
C LYS A 106 19.21 -10.99 6.05
N SER A 107 18.67 -9.80 6.21
CA SER A 107 19.26 -8.79 7.09
C SER A 107 19.30 -9.25 8.54
N ALA A 108 20.41 -8.98 9.23
CA ALA A 108 20.52 -9.15 10.68
C ALA A 108 19.64 -8.16 11.46
N ASN A 109 19.18 -7.08 10.81
CA ASN A 109 18.40 -6.00 11.39
C ASN A 109 16.92 -6.03 10.97
N ILE A 110 16.43 -7.16 10.47
CA ILE A 110 15.03 -7.30 10.01
C ILE A 110 13.99 -6.98 11.10
N ASP A 111 14.38 -7.07 12.36
CA ASP A 111 13.55 -6.78 13.53
C ASP A 111 13.59 -5.32 14.00
N VAL A 112 14.39 -4.45 13.36
CA VAL A 112 14.48 -3.03 13.74
C VAL A 112 13.13 -2.33 13.64
N ALA A 113 12.39 -2.59 12.56
CA ALA A 113 11.06 -2.00 12.38
C ALA A 113 10.07 -2.44 13.47
N SER A 114 10.09 -3.71 13.88
CA SER A 114 9.19 -4.20 14.93
C SER A 114 9.60 -3.69 16.32
N LYS A 115 10.90 -3.55 16.59
CA LYS A 115 11.42 -2.89 17.81
C LYS A 115 10.99 -1.43 17.89
N LEU A 116 11.07 -0.70 16.77
CA LEU A 116 10.66 0.70 16.69
C LEU A 116 9.14 0.83 16.91
N VAL A 117 8.34 0.01 16.25
CA VAL A 117 6.88 -0.04 16.47
C VAL A 117 6.54 -0.35 17.92
N LYS A 118 7.23 -1.32 18.54
CA LYS A 118 7.04 -1.63 19.96
C LYS A 118 7.37 -0.43 20.84
N ALA A 119 8.47 0.26 20.59
CA ALA A 119 8.85 1.44 21.35
C ALA A 119 7.80 2.56 21.20
N LEU A 120 7.33 2.82 19.98
CA LEU A 120 6.29 3.82 19.70
C LEU A 120 4.93 3.46 20.34
N SER A 121 4.61 2.16 20.47
CA SER A 121 3.38 1.71 21.14
C SER A 121 3.37 1.87 22.65
N LEU A 122 4.52 2.18 23.26
CA LEU A 122 4.61 2.46 24.70
C LEU A 122 4.26 3.91 25.04
N GLU A 123 4.08 4.76 24.02
CA GLU A 123 3.67 6.15 24.22
C GLU A 123 2.14 6.24 24.37
N ASP A 124 1.70 6.86 25.47
CA ASP A 124 0.28 7.00 25.76
C ASP A 124 -0.44 7.84 24.68
N GLY A 125 -1.65 7.40 24.30
CA GLY A 125 -2.46 8.08 23.30
C GLY A 125 -2.01 7.89 21.84
N LYS A 126 -1.00 7.03 21.59
CA LYS A 126 -0.60 6.64 20.24
C LYS A 126 -0.97 5.19 19.94
N TYR A 127 -1.63 5.02 18.80
CA TYR A 127 -1.84 3.73 18.17
C TYR A 127 -0.80 3.52 17.08
N VAL A 128 -0.25 2.31 17.01
CA VAL A 128 0.73 1.94 15.99
C VAL A 128 0.24 0.69 15.28
N SER A 129 0.36 0.66 13.96
CA SER A 129 0.04 -0.52 13.15
C SER A 129 1.19 -0.83 12.22
N LEU A 130 1.61 -2.09 12.19
CA LEU A 130 2.74 -2.59 11.42
C LEU A 130 2.26 -3.60 10.38
N ARG A 131 2.76 -3.45 9.16
CA ARG A 131 2.63 -4.40 8.07
C ARG A 131 4.02 -4.76 7.57
N THR A 132 4.29 -6.04 7.40
CA THR A 132 5.54 -6.52 6.79
C THR A 132 5.25 -7.29 5.50
N LYS A 133 6.18 -7.23 4.57
CA LYS A 133 6.13 -7.92 3.28
C LYS A 133 7.50 -8.50 2.97
N PHE A 134 7.49 -9.71 2.41
CA PHE A 134 8.64 -10.31 1.75
C PHE A 134 8.39 -10.34 0.25
N ASP A 135 9.42 -10.05 -0.54
CA ASP A 135 9.39 -10.11 -1.99
C ASP A 135 10.59 -10.92 -2.50
N ASN A 136 10.29 -12.06 -3.13
CA ASN A 136 11.32 -12.99 -3.63
C ASN A 136 11.76 -12.66 -5.06
N LEU A 137 11.13 -11.69 -5.74
CA LEU A 137 11.44 -11.35 -7.13
C LEU A 137 12.53 -10.28 -7.20
N ALA A 138 12.50 -9.30 -6.29
CA ALA A 138 13.47 -8.21 -6.26
C ALA A 138 14.74 -8.60 -5.49
N ASN A 139 15.92 -8.37 -6.09
CA ASN A 139 17.25 -8.43 -5.45
C ASN A 139 17.55 -9.73 -4.68
N ALA A 140 17.09 -10.87 -5.17
CA ALA A 140 17.23 -12.18 -4.52
C ALA A 140 16.63 -12.26 -3.09
N GLY A 141 15.68 -11.37 -2.76
CA GLY A 141 14.99 -11.33 -1.48
C GLY A 141 14.99 -9.93 -0.87
N THR A 142 13.81 -9.32 -0.79
CA THR A 142 13.59 -8.01 -0.16
C THR A 142 12.61 -8.14 0.99
N PHE A 143 12.92 -7.48 2.11
CA PHE A 143 12.02 -7.25 3.21
C PHE A 143 11.58 -5.78 3.21
N GLN A 144 10.28 -5.57 3.37
CA GLN A 144 9.70 -4.25 3.55
C GLN A 144 8.83 -4.27 4.81
N ALA A 145 9.08 -3.32 5.71
CA ALA A 145 8.20 -3.02 6.82
C ALA A 145 7.58 -1.64 6.63
N GLN A 146 6.28 -1.55 6.85
CA GLN A 146 5.51 -0.32 6.73
C GLN A 146 4.73 -0.15 8.03
N PHE A 147 4.80 1.02 8.65
CA PHE A 147 4.04 1.27 9.86
C PHE A 147 3.53 2.71 9.90
N VAL A 148 2.43 2.89 10.63
CA VAL A 148 1.82 4.19 10.86
C VAL A 148 1.62 4.42 12.35
N THR A 149 1.80 5.65 12.77
CA THR A 149 1.40 6.14 14.10
C THR A 149 0.15 7.01 13.97
N SER A 150 -0.77 6.97 14.92
CA SER A 150 -1.99 7.78 14.90
C SER A 150 -2.54 8.01 16.31
N GLY A 151 -3.29 9.09 16.51
CA GLY A 151 -4.05 9.32 17.75
C GLY A 151 -5.29 8.42 17.89
N GLU A 152 -5.67 7.74 16.81
CA GLU A 152 -6.80 6.81 16.76
C GLU A 152 -6.38 5.45 16.23
N GLN A 153 -7.17 4.41 16.52
CA GLN A 153 -6.89 3.06 16.04
C GLN A 153 -6.95 3.01 14.50
N VAL A 154 -5.80 2.81 13.86
CA VAL A 154 -5.65 2.70 12.41
C VAL A 154 -5.13 1.32 12.04
N THR A 155 -5.62 0.78 10.92
CA THR A 155 -5.04 -0.41 10.29
C THR A 155 -4.16 0.01 9.12
N THR A 156 -2.89 -0.37 9.14
CA THR A 156 -1.95 -0.07 8.04
C THR A 156 -2.31 -0.85 6.77
N SER A 157 -2.70 -0.14 5.71
CA SER A 157 -2.66 -0.63 4.32
C SER A 157 -1.25 -0.48 3.74
N ASN A 158 -1.04 -0.80 2.46
CA ASN A 158 0.19 -0.33 1.83
C ASN A 158 0.23 1.21 1.86
N ILE A 159 1.39 1.76 2.21
CA ILE A 159 1.71 3.18 2.22
C ILE A 159 2.18 3.55 0.82
N ASP A 160 1.44 4.44 0.15
CA ASP A 160 1.83 4.96 -1.17
C ASP A 160 2.97 5.98 -1.05
N ILE A 161 2.85 6.89 -0.08
CA ILE A 161 3.74 8.03 0.12
C ILE A 161 4.03 8.15 1.62
N THR A 162 5.30 8.34 1.98
CA THR A 162 5.79 8.51 3.35
C THR A 162 6.63 9.78 3.50
N LYS A 163 6.70 10.31 4.72
CA LYS A 163 7.65 11.41 5.06
C LYS A 163 9.07 10.91 5.22
N LEU A 164 9.23 9.65 5.63
CA LEU A 164 10.51 9.02 5.87
C LEU A 164 10.53 7.60 5.33
N ALA A 165 11.49 7.34 4.44
CA ALA A 165 11.88 6.00 4.06
C ALA A 165 13.29 5.69 4.59
N ILE A 166 13.48 4.51 5.17
CA ILE A 166 14.78 4.04 5.65
C ILE A 166 15.21 2.88 4.75
N VAL A 167 16.41 2.96 4.20
CA VAL A 167 16.98 1.92 3.33
C VAL A 167 18.22 1.36 4.01
N GLU A 168 18.09 0.15 4.54
CA GLU A 168 19.20 -0.53 5.19
C GLU A 168 20.21 -1.09 4.18
N ASN A 169 19.70 -1.67 3.09
CA ASN A 169 20.55 -2.23 2.04
C ASN A 169 20.54 -1.33 0.81
N ILE A 170 21.63 -0.57 0.62
CA ILE A 170 21.82 0.35 -0.51
C ILE A 170 21.72 -0.37 -1.87
N SER A 171 22.02 -1.67 -1.96
CA SER A 171 21.89 -2.40 -3.23
C SER A 171 20.46 -2.46 -3.77
N LEU A 172 19.46 -2.30 -2.89
CA LEU A 172 18.05 -2.24 -3.27
C LEU A 172 17.75 -1.04 -4.17
N LEU A 173 18.47 0.07 -4.03
CA LEU A 173 18.27 1.29 -4.83
C LEU A 173 18.55 1.07 -6.33
N LYS A 174 19.23 -0.02 -6.70
CA LYS A 174 19.45 -0.39 -8.11
C LYS A 174 18.22 -1.00 -8.77
N HIS A 175 17.31 -1.53 -7.96
CA HIS A 175 16.19 -2.34 -8.42
C HIS A 175 14.82 -1.78 -8.01
N LEU A 176 14.80 -0.93 -6.97
CA LEU A 176 13.59 -0.35 -6.41
C LEU A 176 13.66 1.17 -6.48
N ASP A 177 12.59 1.77 -6.98
CA ASP A 177 12.43 3.21 -6.98
C ASP A 177 11.85 3.70 -5.64
N VAL A 178 12.73 3.79 -4.64
CA VAL A 178 12.35 4.24 -3.29
C VAL A 178 11.91 5.70 -3.29
N VAL A 179 12.41 6.53 -4.22
CA VAL A 179 12.11 7.96 -4.28
C VAL A 179 10.63 8.20 -4.50
N THR A 180 9.99 7.39 -5.35
CA THR A 180 8.54 7.50 -5.63
C THR A 180 7.64 7.23 -4.42
N THR A 181 8.18 6.62 -3.36
CA THR A 181 7.43 6.33 -2.14
C THR A 181 7.54 7.43 -1.09
N VAL A 182 8.29 8.50 -1.36
CA VAL A 182 8.52 9.60 -0.41
C VAL A 182 7.86 10.87 -0.92
N GLU A 183 7.23 11.64 -0.02
CA GLU A 183 6.61 12.92 -0.38
C GLU A 183 7.64 13.96 -0.84
N GLU A 184 7.16 14.98 -1.53
CA GLU A 184 7.99 16.16 -1.83
C GLU A 184 8.49 16.76 -0.50
N GLN A 185 9.81 17.02 -0.40
CA GLN A 185 10.49 17.44 0.85
C GLN A 185 10.57 16.37 1.96
N GLY A 186 10.13 15.15 1.71
CA GLY A 186 10.37 14.02 2.59
C GLY A 186 11.85 13.61 2.63
N SER A 187 12.18 12.66 3.50
CA SER A 187 13.55 12.21 3.74
C SER A 187 13.75 10.74 3.40
N ILE A 188 14.92 10.43 2.84
CA ILE A 188 15.40 9.04 2.67
C ILE A 188 16.65 8.87 3.52
N ALA A 189 16.57 8.05 4.55
CA ALA A 189 17.69 7.68 5.38
C ALA A 189 18.37 6.42 4.84
N LEU A 190 19.64 6.52 4.44
CA LEU A 190 20.43 5.38 3.99
C LEU A 190 21.32 4.88 5.13
N ILE A 191 21.28 3.59 5.41
CA ILE A 191 22.20 2.99 6.38
C ILE A 191 23.46 2.55 5.64
N SER A 192 24.57 3.22 5.95
CA SER A 192 25.87 2.84 5.42
C SER A 192 26.43 1.63 6.15
N GLN A 193 26.95 0.66 5.39
CA GLN A 193 27.74 -0.44 5.96
C GLN A 193 29.21 -0.07 6.17
N THR A 194 29.65 1.06 5.60
CA THR A 194 31.01 1.59 5.74
C THR A 194 31.00 2.85 6.60
N THR A 195 32.10 3.09 7.32
CA THR A 195 32.24 4.30 8.13
C THR A 195 32.15 5.55 7.24
N THR A 196 31.34 6.53 7.66
CA THR A 196 31.21 7.82 6.97
C THR A 196 32.19 8.87 7.47
N LYS A 197 32.95 8.58 8.54
CA LYS A 197 33.75 9.55 9.28
C LYS A 197 34.79 10.30 8.43
N ASP A 198 35.40 9.60 7.47
CA ASP A 198 36.48 10.13 6.63
C ASP A 198 36.06 10.29 5.15
N LEU A 199 34.74 10.28 4.88
CA LEU A 199 34.23 10.59 3.55
C LEU A 199 34.02 12.09 3.37
N ASP A 200 34.49 12.59 2.25
CA ASP A 200 34.09 13.89 1.73
C ASP A 200 32.66 13.77 1.18
N LEU A 201 31.69 14.26 1.96
CA LEU A 201 30.26 14.20 1.63
C LEU A 201 29.84 15.27 0.61
N ASP A 202 30.73 16.19 0.22
CA ASP A 202 30.44 17.14 -0.86
C ASP A 202 30.77 16.54 -2.25
N SER A 203 31.46 15.39 -2.29
CA SER A 203 31.86 14.72 -3.52
C SER A 203 30.88 13.63 -3.95
N VAL A 204 30.37 13.72 -5.18
CA VAL A 204 29.56 12.66 -5.82
C VAL A 204 30.32 11.33 -5.87
N GLU A 205 31.64 11.37 -6.04
CA GLU A 205 32.48 10.17 -6.09
C GLU A 205 32.45 9.39 -4.77
N SER A 206 32.36 10.08 -3.64
CA SER A 206 32.19 9.46 -2.32
C SER A 206 30.88 8.66 -2.25
N TYR A 207 29.77 9.23 -2.70
CA TYR A 207 28.48 8.55 -2.68
C TYR A 207 28.44 7.33 -3.61
N VAL A 208 28.93 7.48 -4.84
CA VAL A 208 28.84 6.42 -5.84
C VAL A 208 29.89 5.33 -5.60
N LYS A 209 31.17 5.69 -5.47
CA LYS A 209 32.26 4.70 -5.41
C LYS A 209 32.46 4.12 -4.01
N LYS A 210 32.34 4.93 -2.95
CA LYS A 210 32.62 4.48 -1.58
C LYS A 210 31.36 3.97 -0.85
N LEU A 211 30.21 4.62 -1.05
CA LEU A 211 28.95 4.22 -0.43
C LEU A 211 28.10 3.30 -1.32
N GLY A 212 28.46 3.15 -2.60
CA GLY A 212 27.78 2.25 -3.53
C GLY A 212 26.38 2.70 -3.94
N ILE A 213 26.05 3.99 -3.72
CA ILE A 213 24.75 4.56 -4.04
C ILE A 213 24.65 4.72 -5.57
N PRO A 214 23.58 4.21 -6.20
CA PRO A 214 23.41 4.36 -7.64
C PRO A 214 23.31 5.83 -8.06
N GLU A 215 24.03 6.23 -9.11
CA GLU A 215 23.95 7.58 -9.66
C GLU A 215 22.52 7.93 -10.11
N SER A 216 21.80 6.95 -10.67
CA SER A 216 20.39 7.10 -11.04
C SER A 216 19.51 7.49 -9.87
N PHE A 217 19.79 6.97 -8.67
CA PHE A 217 19.07 7.33 -7.45
C PHE A 217 19.37 8.77 -7.04
N LEU A 218 20.65 9.19 -7.06
CA LEU A 218 21.04 10.57 -6.73
C LEU A 218 20.39 11.59 -7.68
N ILE A 219 20.35 11.29 -8.97
CA ILE A 219 19.67 12.13 -9.98
C ILE A 219 18.17 12.22 -9.69
N SER A 220 17.52 11.12 -9.29
CA SER A 220 16.10 11.13 -8.96
C SER A 220 15.78 11.95 -7.71
N VAL A 221 16.67 11.98 -6.70
CA VAL A 221 16.49 12.77 -5.47
C VAL A 221 16.76 14.26 -5.70
N ALA A 222 17.61 14.62 -6.67
CA ALA A 222 17.96 16.01 -6.96
C ALA A 222 16.93 16.77 -7.83
N LYS A 223 15.89 16.09 -8.29
CA LYS A 223 14.79 16.68 -9.08
C LYS A 223 13.71 17.23 -8.16
#